data_AF-A0A378B177-F1
#
_entry.id   AF-A0A378B177-F1
#
_cell.length_a   1.000
_cell.length_b   1.000
_cell.length_c   1.000
_cell.angle_alpha   90.00
_cell.angle_beta   90.00
_cell.angle_gamma   90.00
#
_symmetry.space_group_name_H-M   'P 1'
#
loop_
_entity.id
_entity.type
_entity.pdbx_description
1 polymer ?
#
loop_
_entity_poly.entity_id
_entity_poly.type
_entity_poly.pdbx_seq_one_letter_code
_entity_poly.pdbx_strand_id
1 'polypeptide(L)'
;MDRTHRPRDGSAVGGYLISGLVRNITKRGIDVLLDTSVEEILMRGDEVSGVRLINDEKEVIEVQTKSIVVATGGFSANSADGREVSS
;
A
#
# COMPACT_ATOMS: atom_id res chain seq x y z
N MET A 1 -12.19 26.42 17.51
CA MET A 1 -12.50 25.33 16.56
C MET A 1 -11.36 24.33 16.63
N ASP A 2 -11.41 23.41 17.58
CA ASP A 2 -10.46 22.30 17.65
C ASP A 2 -11.04 21.15 16.83
N ARG A 3 -10.41 20.83 15.69
CA ARG A 3 -10.82 19.76 14.77
C ARG A 3 -9.86 18.58 14.81
N THR A 4 -8.81 18.65 15.63
CA THR A 4 -7.74 17.65 15.66
C THR A 4 -8.01 16.66 16.77
N HIS A 5 -8.70 15.57 16.43
CA HIS A 5 -8.88 14.46 17.36
C HIS A 5 -7.55 13.73 17.55
N ARG A 6 -7.05 13.72 18.79
CA ARG A 6 -5.80 13.06 19.18
C ARG A 6 -6.03 12.15 20.40
N PRO A 7 -5.19 11.13 20.59
CA PRO A 7 -5.23 10.30 21.80
C PRO A 7 -5.23 11.15 23.08
N ARG A 8 -5.95 10.67 24.10
CA ARG A 8 -6.15 11.38 25.38
C ARG A 8 -4.85 11.62 26.15
N ASP A 9 -3.82 10.83 25.85
CA ASP A 9 -2.47 10.88 26.43
C ASP A 9 -1.49 11.76 25.64
N GLY A 10 -1.93 12.39 24.54
CA GLY A 10 -1.08 13.26 23.70
C GLY A 10 -0.09 12.50 22.81
N SER A 11 -0.18 11.17 22.73
CA SER A 11 0.66 10.37 21.85
C SER A 11 0.43 10.68 20.36
N ALA A 12 1.41 10.37 19.52
CA ALA A 12 1.34 10.61 18.09
C ALA A 12 0.18 9.83 17.45
N VAL A 13 -0.72 10.54 16.76
CA VAL A 13 -1.96 9.98 16.18
C VAL A 13 -1.66 8.84 15.18
N GLY A 14 -0.58 8.98 14.39
CA GLY A 14 -0.20 8.00 13.38
C GLY A 14 0.05 6.61 13.95
N GLY A 15 0.88 6.50 14.99
CA GLY A 15 1.19 5.20 15.61
C GLY A 15 -0.03 4.52 16.22
N TYR A 16 -0.94 5.31 16.81
CA TYR A 16 -2.19 4.80 17.34
C TYR A 16 -3.08 4.19 16.24
N LEU A 17 -3.27 4.90 15.13
CA LEU A 17 -4.10 4.44 14.01
C LEU A 17 -3.57 3.15 13.38
N ILE A 18 -2.25 3.09 13.09
CA ILE A 18 -1.63 1.89 12.49
C ILE A 18 -1.83 0.68 13.40
N SER A 19 -1.58 0.83 14.70
CA SER A 19 -1.77 -0.27 15.65
C SER A 19 -3.23 -0.78 15.68
N GLY A 20 -4.20 0.12 15.54
CA GLY A 20 -5.63 -0.23 15.46
C GLY A 20 -5.98 -0.97 14.17
N LEU A 21 -5.42 -0.56 13.03
CA LEU A 21 -5.63 -1.20 11.73
C LEU A 21 -5.03 -2.61 11.71
N VAL A 22 -3.78 -2.78 12.15
CA VAL A 22 -3.11 -4.09 12.22
C VAL A 22 -3.92 -5.06 13.06
N ARG A 23 -4.40 -4.64 14.24
CA ARG A 23 -5.28 -5.49 15.07
C ARG A 23 -6.56 -5.93 14.36
N ASN A 24 -7.16 -5.07 13.54
CA ASN A 24 -8.39 -5.41 12.80
C ASN A 24 -8.13 -6.34 11.61
N ILE A 25 -7.00 -6.17 10.92
CA ILE A 25 -6.55 -7.06 9.85
C ILE A 25 -6.36 -8.48 10.40
N THR A 26 -5.60 -8.64 11.49
CA THR A 26 -5.37 -9.93 12.14
C THR A 26 -6.67 -10.59 12.59
N LYS A 27 -7.57 -9.82 13.23
CA LYS A 27 -8.87 -10.33 13.69
C LYS A 27 -9.76 -10.86 12.57
N ARG A 28 -9.60 -10.35 11.35
CA ARG A 28 -10.40 -10.73 10.18
C ARG A 28 -9.73 -11.80 9.32
N GLY A 29 -8.50 -12.22 9.67
CA GLY A 29 -7.73 -13.16 8.86
C GLY A 29 -7.40 -12.63 7.47
N ILE A 30 -7.17 -11.31 7.34
CA ILE A 30 -6.73 -10.72 6.09
C ILE A 30 -5.21 -10.92 5.98
N ASP A 31 -4.78 -11.59 4.92
CA ASP A 31 -3.36 -11.82 4.67
C ASP A 31 -2.65 -10.53 4.32
N VAL A 32 -1.46 -10.35 4.91
CA VAL A 32 -0.55 -9.24 4.62
C VAL A 32 0.77 -9.84 4.21
N LEU A 33 1.15 -9.57 2.97
CA LEU A 33 2.47 -9.92 2.44
C LEU A 33 3.41 -8.77 2.72
N LEU A 34 4.39 -9.01 3.60
CA LEU A 34 5.50 -8.09 3.83
C LEU A 34 6.63 -8.39 2.86
N ASP A 35 7.56 -7.45 2.72
CA ASP A 35 8.77 -7.61 1.89
C ASP A 35 8.47 -8.06 0.45
N THR A 36 7.28 -7.68 -0.04
CA THR A 36 6.74 -8.04 -1.35
C THR A 36 6.35 -6.77 -2.08
N SER A 37 7.00 -6.51 -3.22
CA SER A 37 6.76 -5.33 -4.05
C SER A 37 5.92 -5.68 -5.27
N VAL A 38 4.99 -4.81 -5.67
CA VAL A 38 4.23 -4.95 -6.91
C VAL A 38 5.02 -4.29 -8.04
N GLU A 39 5.34 -5.06 -9.09
CA GLU A 39 6.11 -4.56 -10.25
C GLU A 39 5.20 -4.22 -11.43
N GLU A 40 4.11 -4.97 -11.62
CA GLU A 40 3.20 -4.75 -12.76
C GLU A 40 1.76 -5.13 -12.43
N ILE A 41 0.82 -4.37 -12.98
CA ILE A 41 -0.59 -4.74 -13.07
C ILE A 41 -0.80 -5.48 -14.39
N LEU A 42 -1.25 -6.73 -14.30
CA LEU A 42 -1.48 -7.59 -15.46
C LEU A 42 -2.86 -7.31 -16.05
N MET A 43 -2.90 -7.01 -17.34
CA MET A 43 -4.13 -6.69 -18.07
C MET A 43 -4.48 -7.78 -19.08
N ARG A 44 -5.77 -8.01 -19.29
CA ARG A 44 -6.31 -8.83 -20.39
C ARG A 44 -7.26 -7.97 -21.21
N GLY A 45 -6.75 -7.41 -22.31
CA GLY A 45 -7.45 -6.34 -23.01
C GLY A 45 -7.54 -5.11 -22.10
N ASP A 46 -8.75 -4.58 -21.93
CA ASP A 46 -9.00 -3.39 -21.10
C ASP A 46 -9.35 -3.73 -19.63
N GLU A 47 -9.31 -5.01 -19.25
CA GLU A 47 -9.65 -5.47 -17.90
C GLU A 47 -8.43 -5.91 -17.10
N VAL A 48 -8.45 -5.62 -15.80
CA VAL A 48 -7.46 -6.14 -14.84
C VAL A 48 -7.60 -7.66 -14.72
N SER A 49 -6.47 -8.35 -14.81
CA SER A 49 -6.39 -9.81 -14.64
C SER A 49 -5.52 -10.25 -13.46
N GLY A 50 -4.63 -9.40 -12.96
CA GLY A 50 -3.77 -9.76 -11.85
C GLY A 50 -2.70 -8.73 -11.52
N VAL A 51 -1.77 -9.13 -10.66
CA VAL A 51 -0.54 -8.39 -10.34
C VAL A 51 0.66 -9.32 -10.39
N ARG A 52 1.78 -8.80 -10.86
CA ARG A 52 3.09 -9.44 -10.72
C ARG A 52 3.83 -8.81 -9.55
N LEU A 53 4.30 -9.67 -8.66
CA LEU A 53 4.98 -9.34 -7.42
C LEU A 53 6.42 -9.84 -7.47
N ILE A 54 7.29 -9.17 -6.73
CA ILE A 54 8.64 -9.64 -6.42
C ILE A 54 8.84 -9.63 -4.90
N ASN A 55 9.30 -10.74 -4.33
CA ASN A 55 9.70 -10.79 -2.92
C ASN A 55 11.18 -10.37 -2.75
N ASP A 56 11.63 -10.28 -1.51
CA ASP A 56 13.02 -9.97 -1.14
C ASP A 56 14.03 -11.00 -1.67
N GLU A 57 13.61 -12.25 -1.85
CA GLU A 57 14.39 -13.32 -2.49
C GLU A 57 14.45 -13.21 -4.02
N LYS A 58 13.83 -12.18 -4.61
CA LYS A 58 13.71 -11.93 -6.06
C LYS A 58 12.88 -12.97 -6.82
N GLU A 59 12.05 -13.73 -6.11
CA GLU A 59 11.08 -14.62 -6.74
C GLU A 59 9.92 -13.82 -7.32
N VAL A 60 9.52 -14.20 -8.53
CA VAL A 60 8.40 -13.58 -9.23
C VAL A 60 7.13 -14.38 -8.97
N ILE A 61 6.11 -13.71 -8.45
CA ILE A 61 4.82 -14.32 -8.12
C ILE A 61 3.72 -13.58 -8.87
N GLU A 62 2.83 -14.30 -9.54
CA GLU A 62 1.63 -13.71 -10.14
C GLU A 62 0.39 -14.05 -9.32
N VAL A 63 -0.37 -13.01 -8.95
CA VAL A 63 -1.65 -13.16 -8.25
C VAL A 63 -2.77 -12.72 -9.18
N GLN A 64 -3.63 -13.66 -9.56
CA GLN A 64 -4.79 -13.40 -10.41
C GLN A 64 -5.89 -12.71 -9.61
N THR A 65 -6.40 -11.59 -10.09
CA THR A 65 -7.50 -10.84 -9.46
C THR A 65 -8.28 -10.04 -10.49
N LYS A 66 -9.55 -9.78 -10.20
CA LYS A 66 -10.44 -8.96 -11.05
C LYS A 66 -10.36 -7.47 -10.72
N SER A 67 -9.77 -7.11 -9.58
CA SER A 67 -9.76 -5.73 -9.08
C SER A 67 -8.56 -5.47 -8.20
N ILE A 68 -8.07 -4.23 -8.25
CA ILE A 68 -6.90 -3.76 -7.51
C ILE A 68 -7.23 -2.39 -6.91
N VAL A 69 -6.84 -2.19 -5.65
CA VAL A 69 -6.88 -0.87 -5.00
C VAL A 69 -5.43 -0.44 -4.78
N VAL A 70 -5.04 0.68 -5.37
CA VAL A 70 -3.69 1.23 -5.21
C VAL A 70 -3.67 2.19 -4.02
N ALA A 71 -2.90 1.85 -3.00
CA ALA A 71 -2.75 2.63 -1.77
C ALA A 71 -1.26 2.78 -1.38
N THR A 72 -0.38 2.93 -2.36
CA THR A 72 1.09 2.97 -2.20
C THR A 72 1.62 4.26 -1.57
N GLY A 73 0.76 5.27 -1.35
CA GLY A 73 1.14 6.55 -0.77
C GLY A 73 1.59 7.57 -1.83
N GLY A 74 2.41 8.53 -1.42
CA GLY A 74 2.93 9.60 -2.30
C GLY A 74 4.37 9.33 -2.75
N PHE A 75 4.85 10.10 -3.73
CA PHE A 75 6.17 9.95 -4.36
C PHE A 75 7.23 10.94 -3.84
N SER A 76 6.99 11.66 -2.75
CA SER A 76 7.90 12.71 -2.25
C SER A 76 9.32 12.24 -1.91
N ALA A 77 9.52 10.95 -1.66
CA ALA A 77 10.84 10.35 -1.43
C ALA A 77 11.53 9.86 -2.73
N ASN A 78 10.82 9.86 -3.86
CA ASN A 78 11.37 9.50 -5.16
C ASN A 78 12.13 10.70 -5.74
N SER A 79 13.47 10.68 -5.61
CA SER A 79 14.32 11.80 -6.03
C SER A 79 14.36 12.02 -7.55
N ALA A 80 13.90 11.06 -8.34
CA ALA A 80 13.84 11.15 -9.81
C ALA A 80 12.57 11.88 -10.32
N ASP A 81 11.49 11.90 -9.54
CA ASP A 81 10.17 12.39 -9.99
C ASP A 81 10.09 13.93 -10.06
N GLY A 82 10.93 14.63 -9.29
CA GLY A 82 10.95 16.10 -9.26
C GLY A 82 11.44 16.79 -10.55
N ARG A 83 11.85 16.02 -11.57
CA ARG A 83 12.34 16.55 -12.87
C ARG A 83 11.42 16.29 -14.06
N GLU A 84 10.35 15.50 -13.90
CA GLU A 84 9.51 15.06 -15.02
C GLU A 84 8.03 15.46 -14.84
N VAL A 85 7.80 16.63 -14.24
CA VAL A 85 6.50 17.31 -14.26
C VAL A 85 6.61 18.58 -15.11
N SER A 86 7.08 18.43 -16.34
CA SER A 86 7.07 19.48 -17.35
C SER A 86 6.88 18.86 -18.73
N SER A 87 5.63 18.60 -19.08
CA SER A 87 5.16 18.45 -20.46
C SER A 87 3.84 19.19 -20.60
#